data_AF-A0A957K0V3-F1
#
_entry.id   AF-A0A957K0V3-F1
#
_cell.length_a   1.000
_cell.length_b   1.000
_cell.length_c   1.000
_cell.angle_alpha   90.00
_cell.angle_beta   90.00
_cell.angle_gamma   90.00
#
_symmetry.space_group_name_H-M   'P 1'
#
loop_
_entity.id
_entity.type
_entity.pdbx_description
1 polymer ?
#
loop_
_entity_poly.entity_id
_entity_poly.type
_entity_poly.pdbx_seq_one_letter_code
_entity_poly.pdbx_strand_id
1 'polypeptide(L)'
;RRERVTLDHIVAHIDHICQITGSADHAGLGSDLDGGFGLLDIPHGLDSAADLPQIATALTERGYDPTHIDQIMSGNWLRTLRHTWPG
;
A
#
# COMPACT_ATOMS: atom_id res chain seq x y z
N ARG A 1 -12.41 -6.31 15.60
CA ARG A 1 -13.20 -7.28 14.79
C ARG A 1 -12.96 -6.91 13.33
N ARG A 2 -12.34 -7.79 12.54
CA ARG A 2 -11.82 -7.54 11.16
C ARG A 2 -12.76 -6.77 10.23
N GLU A 3 -14.05 -6.81 10.50
CA GLU A 3 -15.11 -6.13 9.75
C GLU A 3 -15.03 -4.58 9.77
N ARG A 4 -14.29 -3.96 10.70
CA ARG A 4 -14.20 -2.48 10.78
C ARG A 4 -13.19 -1.88 9.79
N VAL A 5 -12.18 -2.63 9.36
CA VAL A 5 -11.12 -2.14 8.48
C VAL A 5 -10.98 -3.12 7.31
N THR A 6 -11.13 -2.59 6.11
CA THR A 6 -11.21 -3.33 4.84
C THR A 6 -10.13 -2.85 3.88
N LEU A 7 -9.95 -3.55 2.75
CA LEU A 7 -9.10 -3.12 1.65
C LEU A 7 -9.38 -1.67 1.21
N ASP A 8 -10.65 -1.27 1.20
CA ASP A 8 -11.05 0.09 0.86
C ASP A 8 -10.47 1.15 1.80
N HIS A 9 -10.36 0.84 3.09
CA HIS A 9 -9.75 1.76 4.06
C HIS A 9 -8.25 1.91 3.77
N ILE A 10 -7.56 0.83 3.40
CA ILE A 10 -6.14 0.87 3.05
C ILE A 10 -5.93 1.78 1.84
N VAL A 11 -6.71 1.57 0.77
CA VAL A 11 -6.59 2.38 -0.45
C VAL A 11 -7.00 3.83 -0.20
N ALA A 12 -7.97 4.09 0.70
CA ALA A 12 -8.34 5.45 1.08
C ALA A 12 -7.22 6.17 1.85
N HIS A 13 -6.48 5.44 2.68
CA HIS A 13 -5.29 5.98 3.34
C HIS A 13 -4.16 6.30 2.36
N ILE A 14 -3.92 5.42 1.36
CA ILE A 14 -2.95 5.68 0.29
C ILE A 14 -3.35 6.94 -0.50
N ASP A 15 -4.63 7.06 -0.88
CA ASP A 15 -5.16 8.23 -1.58
C ASP A 15 -5.00 9.52 -0.77
N HIS A 16 -5.31 9.47 0.52
CA HIS A 16 -5.11 10.62 1.40
C HIS A 16 -3.65 11.08 1.45
N ILE A 17 -2.68 10.15 1.52
CA ILE A 17 -1.26 10.49 1.45
C ILE A 17 -0.93 11.19 0.12
N CYS A 18 -1.39 10.63 -0.99
CA CYS A 18 -1.18 11.22 -2.33
C CYS A 18 -1.78 12.63 -2.43
N GLN A 19 -2.93 12.87 -1.82
CA GLN A 19 -3.58 14.19 -1.78
C GLN A 19 -2.80 15.20 -0.93
N ILE A 20 -2.27 14.78 0.21
CA ILE A 20 -1.44 15.64 1.08
C ILE A 20 -0.15 16.04 0.36
N THR A 21 0.49 15.10 -0.32
CA THR A 21 1.78 15.33 -0.99
C THR A 21 1.62 15.93 -2.38
N GLY A 22 0.42 15.87 -2.96
CA GLY A 22 0.14 16.23 -4.35
C GLY A 22 0.77 15.27 -5.37
N SER A 23 1.24 14.09 -4.95
CA SER A 23 1.91 13.11 -5.82
C SER A 23 1.87 11.68 -5.26
N ALA A 24 1.79 10.69 -6.14
CA ALA A 24 1.95 9.28 -5.82
C ALA A 24 3.39 8.90 -5.42
N ASP A 25 4.38 9.75 -5.67
CA ASP A 25 5.81 9.48 -5.44
C ASP A 25 6.20 9.29 -3.96
N HIS A 26 5.29 9.56 -3.03
CA HIS A 26 5.59 9.59 -1.60
C HIS A 26 4.79 8.58 -0.78
N ALA A 27 4.03 7.70 -1.44
CA ALA A 27 3.32 6.60 -0.79
C ALA A 27 4.02 5.26 -1.07
N GLY A 28 4.01 4.34 -0.11
CA GLY A 28 4.60 3.01 -0.25
C GLY A 28 3.94 2.00 0.69
N LEU A 29 4.07 0.71 0.38
CA LEU A 29 3.51 -0.35 1.21
C LEU A 29 4.46 -0.73 2.36
N GLY A 30 3.89 -0.97 3.54
CA GLY A 30 4.56 -1.54 4.71
C GLY A 30 3.54 -2.30 5.53
N SER A 31 3.41 -3.60 5.27
CA SER A 31 2.24 -4.38 5.72
C SER A 31 2.32 -4.89 7.16
N ASP A 32 3.52 -5.02 7.72
CA ASP A 32 3.77 -5.51 9.08
C ASP A 32 3.05 -6.85 9.40
N LEU A 33 2.94 -7.73 8.39
CA LEU A 33 2.14 -8.97 8.45
C LEU A 33 2.60 -9.96 9.53
N ASP A 34 3.86 -9.88 9.96
CA ASP A 34 4.47 -10.68 11.03
C ASP A 34 4.77 -9.87 12.30
N GLY A 35 4.34 -8.60 12.37
CA GLY A 35 4.59 -7.66 13.47
C GLY A 35 3.89 -7.97 14.81
N GLY A 36 3.29 -9.15 14.96
CA GLY A 36 2.63 -9.60 16.19
C GLY A 36 1.12 -9.34 16.26
N PHE A 37 0.54 -8.73 15.23
CA PHE A 37 -0.90 -8.62 15.03
C PHE A 37 -1.39 -9.96 14.45
N GLY A 38 -1.98 -10.81 15.29
CA GLY A 38 -2.57 -12.07 14.80
C GLY A 38 -3.63 -11.80 13.72
N LEU A 39 -4.10 -12.85 13.02
CA LEU A 39 -5.09 -12.74 11.93
C LEU A 39 -6.33 -11.89 12.24
N LEU A 40 -6.68 -11.70 13.51
CA LEU A 40 -7.81 -10.88 13.97
C LEU A 40 -7.61 -9.37 13.83
N ASP A 41 -6.36 -8.94 13.69
CA ASP A 41 -5.93 -7.54 13.66
C ASP A 41 -5.49 -7.08 12.26
N ILE A 42 -5.45 -7.99 11.28
CA ILE A 42 -5.17 -7.68 9.88
C ILE A 42 -6.49 -7.37 9.14
N PRO A 43 -6.54 -6.33 8.28
CA PRO A 43 -7.73 -5.98 7.51
C PRO A 43 -8.34 -7.18 6.77
N HIS A 44 -9.67 -7.21 6.70
CA HIS A 44 -10.36 -8.28 5.98
C HIS A 44 -10.02 -8.22 4.48
N GLY A 45 -9.65 -9.37 3.90
CA GLY A 45 -9.23 -9.49 2.50
C GLY A 45 -7.71 -9.50 2.27
N LEU A 46 -6.91 -9.22 3.31
CA LEU A 46 -5.46 -9.38 3.30
C LEU A 46 -5.05 -10.39 4.37
N ASP A 47 -5.11 -11.69 4.06
CA ASP A 47 -4.77 -12.75 5.02
C ASP A 47 -3.27 -13.09 5.01
N SER A 48 -2.59 -12.75 3.92
CA SER A 48 -1.19 -13.11 3.69
C SER A 48 -0.48 -12.15 2.75
N ALA A 49 0.84 -12.30 2.61
CA ALA A 49 1.62 -11.54 1.63
C ALA A 49 1.16 -11.77 0.18
N ALA A 50 0.53 -12.92 -0.11
CA ALA A 50 -0.01 -13.23 -1.43
C ALA A 50 -1.21 -12.33 -1.81
N ASP A 51 -1.83 -11.67 -0.83
CA ASP A 51 -3.00 -10.82 -1.03
C ASP A 51 -2.67 -9.35 -1.31
N LEU A 52 -1.41 -8.93 -1.07
CA LEU A 52 -0.98 -7.55 -1.32
C LEU A 52 -1.24 -7.05 -2.75
N PRO A 53 -1.17 -7.86 -3.82
CA PRO A 53 -1.56 -7.43 -5.16
C PRO A 53 -3.01 -6.94 -5.27
N GLN A 54 -3.93 -7.32 -4.37
CA GLN A 54 -5.30 -6.82 -4.36
C GLN A 54 -5.36 -5.29 -4.16
N ILE A 55 -4.36 -4.69 -3.50
CA ILE A 55 -4.24 -3.23 -3.34
C ILE A 55 -4.08 -2.54 -4.70
N ALA A 56 -3.31 -3.13 -5.62
CA ALA A 56 -3.14 -2.59 -6.98
C ALA A 56 -4.45 -2.64 -7.77
N THR A 57 -5.21 -3.73 -7.65
CA THR A 57 -6.55 -3.84 -8.26
C THR A 57 -7.48 -2.76 -7.74
N ALA A 58 -7.56 -2.59 -6.42
CA ALA A 58 -8.43 -1.59 -5.81
C ALA A 58 -8.00 -0.14 -6.11
N LEU A 59 -6.70 0.14 -6.27
CA LEU A 59 -6.22 1.44 -6.78
C LEU A 59 -6.63 1.67 -8.24
N THR A 60 -6.55 0.63 -9.08
CA THR A 60 -7.00 0.69 -10.48
C THR A 60 -8.48 1.03 -10.57
N GLU A 61 -9.31 0.40 -9.75
CA GLU A 61 -10.76 0.66 -9.67
C GLU A 61 -11.10 2.10 -9.25
N ARG A 62 -10.17 2.78 -8.56
CA ARG A 62 -10.27 4.20 -8.19
C ARG A 62 -9.70 5.17 -9.22
N GLY A 63 -9.23 4.67 -10.37
CA GLY A 63 -8.74 5.49 -11.47
C GLY A 63 -7.30 5.97 -11.32
N TYR A 64 -6.49 5.32 -10.49
CA TYR A 64 -5.06 5.58 -10.47
C TYR A 64 -4.41 5.19 -11.79
N ASP A 65 -3.49 6.04 -12.26
CA ASP A 65 -2.66 5.73 -13.42
C ASP A 65 -1.77 4.50 -13.12
N PRO A 66 -1.59 3.57 -14.08
CA PRO A 66 -0.76 2.38 -13.88
C PRO A 66 0.67 2.71 -13.41
N THR A 67 1.26 3.82 -13.88
CA THR A 67 2.61 4.23 -13.47
C THR A 67 2.66 4.67 -12.01
N HIS A 68 1.60 5.33 -11.51
CA HIS A 68 1.46 5.67 -10.09
C HIS A 68 1.27 4.42 -9.24
N ILE A 69 0.54 3.42 -9.73
CA ILE A 69 0.39 2.14 -9.03
C ILE A 69 1.75 1.44 -8.91
N ASP A 70 2.52 1.35 -9.98
CA ASP A 70 3.87 0.75 -9.95
C ASP A 70 4.80 1.48 -8.95
N GLN A 71 4.71 2.80 -8.90
CA GLN A 71 5.42 3.63 -7.92
C GLN A 71 5.04 3.27 -6.48
N ILE A 72 3.74 3.22 -6.17
CA ILE A 72 3.23 2.91 -4.83
C ILE A 72 3.59 1.48 -4.41
N MET A 73 3.44 0.52 -5.32
CA MET A 73 3.66 -0.91 -5.03
C MET A 73 5.13 -1.23 -4.76
N SER A 74 6.07 -0.54 -5.43
CA SER A 74 7.50 -0.76 -5.18
C SER A 74 8.44 0.37 -5.62
N GLY A 75 8.09 1.11 -6.67
CA GLY A 75 9.01 2.07 -7.30
C GLY A 75 9.53 3.15 -6.36
N ASN A 76 8.69 3.65 -5.46
CA ASN A 76 9.04 4.68 -4.48
C ASN A 76 10.04 4.16 -3.44
N TRP A 77 9.85 2.93 -2.97
CA TRP A 77 10.80 2.26 -2.08
C TRP A 77 12.13 2.00 -2.79
N LEU A 78 12.11 1.47 -4.01
CA LEU A 78 13.32 1.22 -4.80
C LEU A 78 14.10 2.51 -5.06
N ARG A 79 13.42 3.61 -5.40
CA ARG A 79 14.04 4.93 -5.57
C ARG A 79 14.69 5.40 -4.27
N THR A 80 14.00 5.26 -3.14
CA THR A 80 14.51 5.65 -1.82
C THR A 80 15.75 4.85 -1.45
N LEU A 81 15.69 3.52 -1.54
CA LEU A 81 16.79 2.63 -1.19
C LEU A 81 18.04 2.90 -2.06
N ARG A 82 17.87 3.10 -3.37
CA ARG A 82 18.97 3.46 -4.29
C ARG A 82 19.59 4.82 -3.97
N HIS A 83 18.80 5.76 -3.47
CA HIS A 83 19.30 7.07 -3.07
C HIS A 83 20.05 7.01 -1.74
N THR A 84 19.57 6.21 -0.78
CA THR A 84 20.10 6.18 0.59
C THR A 84 21.25 5.19 0.80
N TRP A 85 21.38 4.17 -0.05
CA TRP A 85 22.45 3.18 0.06
C TRP A 85 23.53 3.43 -1.00
N PRO A 86 24.55 4.27 -0.71
CA PRO A 86 25.73 4.33 -1.53
C PRO A 86 26.49 3.01 -1.37
N GLY A 87 26.79 2.36 -2.51
CA GLY A 87 27.64 1.18 -2.54
C GLY A 87 29.04 1.44 -1.99
#